data_AF-A0A937XQY2-F1
#
_entry.id   AF-A0A937XQY2-F1
#
_cell.length_a   1.000
_cell.length_b   1.000
_cell.length_c   1.000
_cell.angle_alpha   90.00
_cell.angle_beta   90.00
_cell.angle_gamma   90.00
#
_symmetry.space_group_name_H-M   'P 1'
#
loop_
_entity.id
_entity.type
_entity.pdbx_description
1 polymer ?
#
loop_
_entity_poly.entity_id
_entity_poly.type
_entity_poly.pdbx_seq_one_letter_code
_entity_poly.pdbx_strand_id
1 'polypeptide(L)'
;MTLKQVTARSAINKYSLLAGAAGLIPAPGLDMLGIGGVQYAMIRKLAEQYNVPMPAKEQVMAIVAALTGSLGATKVAYGAGGSLLKSVPLVGTTLGMVSVSVFASALTYAIGKVFMMHFETGGNFLTLNPDKLRGHFEAEFRAGAAQAA
;
A
#
# COMPACT_ATOMS: atom_id res chain seq x y z
N MET A 1 -1.15 13.87 -19.80
CA MET A 1 -0.66 12.69 -19.05
C MET A 1 0.36 11.98 -19.92
N THR A 2 1.57 11.72 -19.42
CA THR A 2 2.63 11.06 -20.22
C THR A 2 2.40 9.55 -20.31
N LEU A 3 2.99 8.87 -21.31
CA LEU A 3 2.95 7.40 -21.39
C LEU A 3 3.51 6.74 -20.12
N LYS A 4 4.55 7.35 -19.51
CA LYS A 4 5.13 6.87 -18.25
C LYS A 4 4.10 6.88 -17.11
N GLN A 5 3.38 8.00 -16.96
CA GLN A 5 2.30 8.17 -15.97
C GLN A 5 1.17 7.16 -16.13
N VAL A 6 0.74 6.89 -17.36
CA VAL A 6 -0.35 5.94 -17.63
C VAL A 6 0.05 4.52 -17.23
N THR A 7 1.24 4.08 -17.64
CA THR A 7 1.76 2.75 -17.29
C THR A 7 1.99 2.61 -15.79
N ALA A 8 2.55 3.63 -15.14
CA ALA A 8 2.76 3.63 -13.69
C ALA A 8 1.44 3.48 -12.93
N ARG A 9 0.41 4.25 -13.30
CA ARG A 9 -0.93 4.12 -12.68
C ARG A 9 -1.58 2.78 -12.93
N SER A 10 -1.46 2.24 -14.14
CA SER A 10 -1.97 0.90 -14.45
C SER A 10 -1.30 -0.17 -13.57
N ALA A 11 0.02 -0.08 -13.38
CA ALA A 11 0.73 -0.95 -12.45
C ALA A 11 0.21 -0.79 -11.01
N ILE A 12 0.09 0.44 -10.51
CA ILE A 12 -0.42 0.71 -9.16
C ILE A 12 -1.80 0.07 -8.96
N ASN A 13 -2.76 0.32 -9.86
CA ASN A 13 -4.11 -0.24 -9.75
C ASN A 13 -4.09 -1.78 -9.73
N LYS A 14 -3.29 -2.39 -10.60
CA LYS A 14 -3.14 -3.85 -10.65
C LYS A 14 -2.60 -4.41 -9.33
N TYR A 15 -1.53 -3.82 -8.80
CA TYR A 15 -0.92 -4.32 -7.55
C TYR A 15 -1.78 -4.00 -6.33
N SER A 16 -2.53 -2.89 -6.31
CA SER A 16 -3.54 -2.61 -5.28
C SER A 16 -4.62 -3.69 -5.24
N LEU A 17 -5.14 -4.09 -6.41
CA LEU A 17 -6.11 -5.18 -6.51
C LEU A 17 -5.52 -6.51 -6.02
N LEU A 18 -4.27 -6.82 -6.40
CA LEU A 18 -3.57 -8.02 -5.92
C LEU A 18 -3.35 -8.00 -4.40
N ALA A 19 -3.03 -6.84 -3.81
CA ALA A 19 -2.88 -6.69 -2.37
C ALA A 19 -4.22 -6.86 -1.64
N GLY A 20 -5.30 -6.30 -2.18
CA GLY A 20 -6.65 -6.51 -1.68
C GLY A 20 -7.05 -7.99 -1.69
N ALA A 21 -6.73 -8.71 -2.77
CA ALA A 21 -6.97 -10.15 -2.89
C ALA A 21 -6.12 -10.97 -1.91
N ALA A 22 -4.85 -10.60 -1.70
CA ALA A 22 -3.99 -11.25 -0.71
C ALA A 22 -4.53 -11.10 0.72
N GLY A 23 -5.20 -9.98 1.03
CA GLY A 23 -5.88 -9.74 2.31
C GLY A 23 -7.12 -10.62 2.57
N LEU A 24 -7.62 -11.34 1.55
CA LEU A 24 -8.71 -12.30 1.70
C LEU A 24 -8.23 -13.71 2.11
N ILE A 25 -6.92 -13.95 2.11
CA ILE A 25 -6.36 -15.26 2.46
C ILE A 25 -6.43 -15.42 3.99
N PRO A 26 -7.17 -16.41 4.51
CA PRO A 26 -7.30 -16.64 5.96
C PRO A 26 -6.06 -17.39 6.49
N ALA A 27 -4.87 -16.83 6.31
CA ALA A 27 -3.59 -17.39 6.76
C ALA A 27 -2.81 -16.33 7.56
N PRO A 28 -2.94 -16.34 8.90
CA PRO A 28 -2.28 -15.36 9.76
C PRO A 28 -0.77 -15.29 9.52
N GLY A 29 -0.27 -14.12 9.12
CA GLY A 29 1.16 -13.84 8.87
C GLY A 29 1.61 -14.08 7.42
N LEU A 30 0.95 -14.97 6.68
CA LEU A 30 1.24 -15.21 5.27
C LEU A 30 0.66 -14.10 4.38
N ASP A 31 -0.47 -13.55 4.80
CA ASP A 31 -1.11 -12.35 4.26
C ASP A 31 -0.17 -11.14 4.28
N MET A 32 0.54 -10.90 5.38
CA MET A 32 1.51 -9.81 5.51
C MET A 32 2.74 -9.98 4.59
N LEU A 33 3.26 -11.21 4.47
CA LEU A 33 4.36 -11.51 3.55
C LEU A 33 3.93 -11.35 2.09
N GLY A 34 2.70 -11.76 1.77
CA GLY A 34 2.07 -11.58 0.46
C GLY A 34 1.93 -10.10 0.10
N ILE A 35 1.33 -9.30 1.00
CA ILE A 35 1.13 -7.85 0.80
C ILE A 35 2.48 -7.13 0.66
N GLY A 36 3.46 -7.43 1.51
CA GLY A 36 4.80 -6.86 1.41
C GLY A 36 5.51 -7.23 0.11
N GLY A 37 5.35 -8.47 -0.36
CA GLY A 37 5.85 -8.92 -1.66
C GLY A 37 5.20 -8.18 -2.83
N VAL A 38 3.88 -8.00 -2.79
CA VAL A 38 3.11 -7.23 -3.78
C VAL A 38 3.55 -5.77 -3.82
N GLN A 39 3.70 -5.13 -2.68
CA GLN A 39 4.17 -3.73 -2.57
C GLN A 39 5.59 -3.58 -3.12
N TYR A 40 6.51 -4.49 -2.78
CA TYR A 40 7.88 -4.48 -3.29
C TYR A 40 7.92 -4.64 -4.82
N ALA A 41 7.15 -5.58 -5.38
CA ALA A 41 7.07 -5.80 -6.82
C ALA A 41 6.50 -4.58 -7.56
N MET A 42 5.50 -3.92 -7.00
CA MET A 42 4.96 -2.67 -7.52
C MET A 42 6.02 -1.56 -7.55
N ILE A 43 6.73 -1.34 -6.44
CA ILE A 43 7.77 -0.31 -6.34
C ILE A 43 8.89 -0.58 -7.33
N ARG A 44 9.32 -1.84 -7.47
CA ARG A 44 10.30 -2.24 -8.48
C ARG A 44 9.84 -1.88 -9.88
N LYS A 45 8.57 -2.15 -10.21
CA LYS A 45 8.00 -1.83 -11.53
C LYS A 45 7.97 -0.33 -11.81
N LEU A 46 7.66 0.47 -10.78
CA LEU A 46 7.72 1.93 -10.86
C LEU A 46 9.16 2.40 -11.07
N ALA A 47 10.11 1.89 -10.28
CA ALA A 47 11.51 2.25 -10.39
C ALA A 47 12.07 1.95 -11.80
N GLU A 48 11.74 0.78 -12.38
CA GLU A 48 12.07 0.43 -13.76
C GLU A 48 11.48 1.44 -14.76
N GLN A 49 10.22 1.85 -14.60
CA GLN A 49 9.54 2.79 -15.50
C GLN A 49 10.17 4.20 -15.48
N TYR A 50 10.68 4.62 -14.33
CA TYR A 50 11.33 5.93 -14.14
C TYR A 50 12.86 5.86 -14.23
N ASN A 51 13.44 4.71 -14.55
CA ASN A 51 14.90 4.47 -14.59
C ASN A 51 15.61 4.78 -13.26
N VAL A 52 14.97 4.48 -12.13
CA VAL A 52 15.54 4.65 -10.80
C VAL A 52 16.20 3.33 -10.35
N PRO A 53 17.49 3.34 -9.95
CA PRO A 53 18.15 2.14 -9.44
C PRO A 53 17.48 1.61 -8.18
N MET A 54 17.26 0.29 -8.10
CA MET A 54 16.69 -0.36 -6.92
C MET A 54 17.78 -0.62 -5.86
N PRO A 55 17.60 -0.13 -4.62
CA PRO A 55 18.46 -0.50 -3.51
C PRO A 55 18.09 -1.89 -2.97
N ALA A 56 18.76 -2.31 -1.89
CA ALA A 56 18.42 -3.54 -1.19
C ALA A 56 16.94 -3.53 -0.74
N LYS A 57 16.31 -4.71 -0.75
CA LYS A 57 14.89 -4.89 -0.45
C LYS A 57 14.53 -4.31 0.92
N GLU A 58 15.41 -4.47 1.89
CA GLU A 58 15.26 -4.01 3.27
C GLU A 58 15.15 -2.49 3.34
N GLN A 59 15.91 -1.77 2.52
CA GLN A 59 15.87 -0.30 2.45
C GLN A 59 14.54 0.19 1.85
N VAL A 60 14.08 -0.46 0.78
CA VAL A 60 12.77 -0.16 0.18
C VAL A 60 11.66 -0.38 1.20
N MET A 61 11.67 -1.53 1.89
CA MET A 61 10.66 -1.85 2.88
C MET A 61 10.73 -0.97 4.13
N ALA A 62 11.90 -0.45 4.50
CA ALA A 62 12.04 0.54 5.56
C ALA A 62 11.33 1.86 5.21
N ILE A 63 11.46 2.34 3.96
CA ILE A 63 10.74 3.53 3.48
C ILE A 63 9.22 3.29 3.51
N VAL A 64 8.78 2.13 3.03
CA VAL A 64 7.36 1.73 3.08
C VAL A 64 6.84 1.71 4.51
N ALA A 65 7.62 1.14 5.44
CA ALA A 65 7.28 1.10 6.86
C ALA A 65 7.18 2.50 7.46
N ALA A 66 8.09 3.41 7.10
CA ALA A 66 8.07 4.80 7.56
C ALA A 66 6.83 5.57 7.06
N LEU A 67 6.45 5.41 5.79
CA LEU A 67 5.21 5.97 5.24
C LEU A 67 3.99 5.41 5.98
N THR A 68 3.92 4.09 6.11
CA THR A 68 2.81 3.38 6.74
C THR A 68 2.73 3.60 8.25
N GLY A 69 3.83 4.01 8.89
CA GLY A 69 3.90 4.38 10.30
C GLY A 69 3.01 5.57 10.66
N SER A 70 2.78 6.49 9.71
CA SER A 70 1.88 7.64 9.90
C SER A 70 0.42 7.27 10.18
N LEU A 71 -0.03 6.10 9.70
CA LEU A 71 -1.40 5.61 9.87
C LEU A 71 -1.69 5.00 11.25
N GLY A 72 -0.93 5.37 12.29
CA GLY A 72 -0.92 4.72 13.62
C GLY A 72 -2.31 4.48 14.22
N ALA A 73 -3.21 5.47 14.20
CA ALA A 73 -4.59 5.33 14.68
C ALA A 73 -5.46 4.48 13.75
N THR A 74 -5.25 4.58 12.44
CA THR A 74 -5.98 3.82 11.41
C THR A 74 -5.65 2.34 11.49
N LYS A 75 -4.39 1.95 11.74
CA LYS A 75 -4.02 0.55 12.00
C LYS A 75 -4.77 -0.04 13.18
N VAL A 76 -4.99 0.76 14.23
CA VAL A 76 -5.81 0.36 15.38
C VAL A 76 -7.29 0.32 15.00
N ALA A 77 -7.81 1.24 14.19
CA ALA A 77 -9.22 1.19 13.77
C ALA A 77 -9.53 -0.06 12.92
N TYR A 78 -8.69 -0.38 11.92
CA TYR A 78 -8.86 -1.59 11.09
C TYR A 78 -8.45 -2.87 11.84
N GLY A 79 -7.44 -2.81 12.72
CA GLY A 79 -6.96 -3.95 13.52
C GLY A 79 -7.82 -4.29 14.74
N ALA A 80 -8.28 -3.28 15.49
CA ALA A 80 -9.15 -3.43 16.67
C ALA A 80 -10.62 -3.60 16.28
N GLY A 81 -11.08 -3.02 15.17
CA GLY A 81 -12.32 -3.47 14.52
C GLY A 81 -12.27 -4.97 14.25
N GLY A 82 -11.11 -5.47 13.83
CA GLY A 82 -10.84 -6.89 13.72
C GLY A 82 -10.85 -7.69 15.03
N SER A 83 -10.57 -7.15 16.21
CA SER A 83 -10.57 -7.93 17.47
C SER A 83 -11.93 -8.00 18.14
N LEU A 84 -12.75 -6.95 18.04
CA LEU A 84 -14.13 -6.96 18.54
C LEU A 84 -15.08 -7.69 17.59
N LEU A 85 -14.80 -7.68 16.28
CA LEU A 85 -15.59 -8.42 15.29
C LEU A 85 -15.19 -9.90 15.22
N LYS A 86 -13.92 -10.28 15.50
CA LYS A 86 -13.50 -11.69 15.59
C LYS A 86 -14.21 -12.49 16.69
N SER A 87 -14.93 -11.83 17.60
CA SER A 87 -15.71 -12.45 18.68
C SER A 87 -17.06 -13.02 18.22
N VAL A 88 -17.54 -12.67 17.01
CA VAL A 88 -18.78 -13.19 16.44
C VAL A 88 -18.45 -13.96 15.15
N PRO A 89 -18.35 -15.30 15.20
CA PRO A 89 -18.13 -16.11 14.01
C PRO A 89 -19.29 -15.86 13.03
N LEU A 90 -19.00 -15.86 11.72
CA LEU A 90 -19.89 -15.55 10.58
C LEU A 90 -20.07 -14.07 10.21
N VAL A 91 -20.38 -13.15 11.14
CA VAL A 91 -20.63 -11.73 10.79
C VAL A 91 -19.36 -10.89 10.84
N GLY A 92 -18.47 -11.19 11.79
CA GLY A 92 -17.24 -10.39 11.96
C GLY A 92 -16.11 -10.74 10.99
N THR A 93 -16.14 -11.94 10.41
CA THR A 93 -15.13 -12.38 9.44
C THR A 93 -15.37 -11.74 8.07
N THR A 94 -16.61 -11.54 7.65
CA THR A 94 -16.94 -10.92 6.36
C THR A 94 -16.68 -9.41 6.38
N LEU A 95 -17.13 -8.71 7.43
CA LEU A 95 -16.81 -7.28 7.64
C LEU A 95 -15.30 -7.06 7.89
N GLY A 96 -14.66 -7.98 8.61
CA GLY A 96 -13.22 -7.97 8.84
C GLY A 96 -12.41 -8.17 7.55
N MET A 97 -12.78 -9.13 6.70
CA MET A 97 -12.09 -9.39 5.43
C MET A 97 -12.28 -8.24 4.44
N VAL A 98 -13.49 -7.69 4.32
CA VAL A 98 -13.72 -6.48 3.49
C VAL A 98 -12.85 -5.34 4.00
N SER A 99 -12.76 -5.14 5.32
CA SER A 99 -11.92 -4.08 5.89
C SER A 99 -10.43 -4.28 5.61
N VAL A 100 -9.92 -5.53 5.66
CA VAL A 100 -8.51 -5.85 5.40
C VAL A 100 -8.19 -5.72 3.91
N SER A 101 -9.07 -6.16 3.01
CA SER A 101 -8.88 -6.03 1.57
C SER A 101 -8.93 -4.58 1.10
N VAL A 102 -9.92 -3.81 1.58
CA VAL A 102 -10.00 -2.36 1.32
C VAL A 102 -8.75 -1.68 1.84
N PHE A 103 -8.34 -1.97 3.07
CA PHE A 103 -7.15 -1.41 3.67
C PHE A 103 -5.87 -1.76 2.89
N ALA A 104 -5.67 -3.04 2.54
CA ALA A 104 -4.49 -3.50 1.81
C ALA A 104 -4.42 -2.90 0.40
N SER A 105 -5.56 -2.79 -0.29
CA SER A 105 -5.68 -2.14 -1.60
C SER A 105 -5.36 -0.65 -1.50
N ALA A 106 -5.99 0.06 -0.56
CA ALA A 106 -5.80 1.48 -0.32
C ALA A 106 -4.37 1.83 0.08
N LEU A 107 -3.78 1.04 0.98
CA LEU A 107 -2.39 1.20 1.41
C LEU A 107 -1.43 1.04 0.25
N THR A 108 -1.61 -0.03 -0.55
CA THR A 108 -0.77 -0.29 -1.72
C THR A 108 -0.94 0.80 -2.78
N TYR A 109 -2.17 1.30 -2.97
CA TYR A 109 -2.44 2.41 -3.87
C TYR A 109 -1.69 3.68 -3.44
N ALA A 110 -1.81 4.04 -2.16
CA ALA A 110 -1.16 5.23 -1.61
C ALA A 110 0.38 5.16 -1.69
N ILE A 111 0.96 4.01 -1.35
CA ILE A 111 2.42 3.78 -1.50
C ILE A 111 2.81 3.99 -2.97
N GLY A 112 2.12 3.34 -3.90
CA GLY A 112 2.41 3.44 -5.33
C GLY A 112 2.34 4.88 -5.84
N LYS A 113 1.33 5.63 -5.40
CA LYS A 113 1.12 7.04 -5.75
C LYS A 113 2.23 7.96 -5.24
N VAL A 114 2.68 7.77 -4.00
CA VAL A 114 3.81 8.51 -3.43
C VAL A 114 5.09 8.25 -4.22
N PHE A 115 5.41 6.98 -4.50
CA PHE A 115 6.61 6.62 -5.27
C PHE A 115 6.55 7.13 -6.71
N MET A 116 5.40 7.00 -7.38
CA MET A 116 5.21 7.51 -8.73
C MET A 116 5.43 9.03 -8.79
N MET A 117 4.80 9.79 -7.88
CA MET A 117 4.97 11.25 -7.83
C MET A 117 6.42 11.64 -7.55
N HIS A 118 7.06 11.00 -6.56
CA HIS A 118 8.45 11.28 -6.20
C HIS A 118 9.42 11.01 -7.35
N PHE A 119 9.28 9.87 -8.03
CA PHE A 119 10.11 9.53 -9.18
C PHE A 119 9.82 10.42 -10.41
N GLU A 120 8.58 10.85 -10.61
CA GLU A 120 8.21 11.81 -11.65
C GLU A 120 8.92 13.16 -11.47
N THR A 121 9.13 13.58 -10.22
CA THR A 121 9.87 14.81 -9.91
C THR A 121 11.39 14.65 -9.98
N GLY A 122 11.90 13.50 -10.45
CA GLY A 122 13.33 13.20 -10.54
C GLY A 122 13.94 12.68 -9.23
N GLY A 123 13.10 12.35 -8.25
CA GLY A 123 13.54 11.76 -6.99
C GLY A 123 13.96 10.30 -7.11
N ASN A 124 14.61 9.80 -6.06
CA ASN A 124 15.04 8.41 -5.91
C ASN A 124 14.85 7.95 -4.45
N PHE A 125 15.20 6.70 -4.14
CA PHE A 125 15.04 6.13 -2.80
C PHE A 125 15.79 6.88 -1.68
N LEU A 126 16.95 7.48 -1.98
CA LEU A 126 17.77 8.22 -1.00
C LEU A 126 17.22 9.62 -0.70
N THR A 127 16.48 10.19 -1.64
CA THR A 127 15.92 11.54 -1.55
C THR A 127 14.45 11.55 -1.11
N LEU A 128 13.84 10.37 -1.01
CA LEU A 128 12.47 10.23 -0.53
C LEU A 128 12.45 10.50 0.97
N ASN A 129 11.74 11.56 1.37
CA ASN A 129 11.53 11.91 2.77
C ASN A 129 10.08 11.56 3.15
N PRO A 130 9.84 10.45 3.88
CA PRO A 130 8.50 10.03 4.26
C PRO A 130 7.74 11.09 5.03
N ASP A 131 8.42 11.85 5.89
CA ASP A 131 7.83 12.84 6.79
C ASP A 131 7.21 14.00 6.03
N LYS A 132 7.88 14.45 4.97
CA LYS A 132 7.37 15.50 4.07
C LYS A 132 6.21 15.00 3.18
N LEU A 133 6.12 13.69 2.97
CA LEU A 133 5.14 13.07 2.08
C LEU A 133 3.93 12.51 2.82
N ARG A 134 3.90 12.57 4.16
CA ARG A 134 2.80 12.04 5.00
C ARG A 134 1.43 12.59 4.59
N GLY A 135 1.29 13.90 4.42
CA GLY A 135 0.02 14.51 4.05
C GLY A 135 -0.49 14.03 2.68
N HIS A 136 0.41 13.90 1.71
CA HIS A 136 0.05 13.35 0.39
C HIS A 136 -0.29 11.86 0.48
N PHE A 137 0.48 11.08 1.22
CA PHE A 137 0.24 9.67 1.47
C PHE A 137 -1.13 9.41 2.11
N GLU A 138 -1.49 10.16 3.14
CA GLU A 138 -2.80 10.04 3.80
C GLU A 138 -3.97 10.43 2.88
N ALA A 139 -3.78 11.45 2.04
CA ALA A 139 -4.78 11.83 1.05
C ALA A 139 -5.00 10.72 0.01
N GLU A 140 -3.92 10.14 -0.52
CA GLU A 140 -4.00 9.03 -1.47
C GLU A 140 -4.53 7.75 -0.81
N PHE A 141 -4.24 7.51 0.47
CA PHE A 141 -4.83 6.41 1.22
C PHE A 141 -6.34 6.55 1.34
N ARG A 142 -6.85 7.73 1.71
CA ARG A 142 -8.30 8.00 1.75
C ARG A 142 -8.94 7.83 0.38
N ALA A 143 -8.29 8.35 -0.67
CA ALA A 143 -8.78 8.20 -2.04
C ALA A 143 -8.80 6.73 -2.49
N GLY A 144 -7.78 5.95 -2.13
CA GLY A 144 -7.71 4.52 -2.41
C GLY A 144 -8.76 3.72 -1.65
N ALA A 145 -9.01 4.06 -0.39
CA ALA A 145 -10.04 3.41 0.43
C ALA A 145 -11.45 3.66 -0.13
N ALA A 146 -11.74 4.89 -0.57
CA ALA A 146 -13.02 5.23 -1.21
C ALA A 146 -13.25 4.52 -2.55
N GLN A 147 -12.18 4.17 -3.27
CA GLN A 147 -12.26 3.42 -4.53
C GLN A 147 -12.40 1.91 -4.33
N ALA A 148 -11.97 1.40 -3.17
CA ALA A 148 -11.97 -0.02 -2.87
C ALA A 148 -13.20 -0.47 -2.04
N ALA A 149 -13.91 0.47 -1.43
CA ALA A 149 -15.17 0.26 -0.71
C ALA A 149 -16.36 0.10 -1.67
#